data_AF-A0A1G6CUG1-F1
#
_entry.id   AF-A0A1G6CUG1-F1
#
_cell.length_a   1.000
_cell.length_b   1.000
_cell.length_c   1.000
_cell.angle_alpha   90.00
_cell.angle_beta   90.00
_cell.angle_gamma   90.00
#
_symmetry.space_group_name_H-M   'P 1'
#
loop_
_entity.id
_entity.type
_entity.pdbx_description
1 polymer ?
#
loop_
_entity_poly.entity_id
_entity_poly.type
_entity_poly.pdbx_seq_one_letter_code
_entity_poly.pdbx_strand_id
1 'polypeptide(L)'
;MKLTISKSKNSESFYISKSFIDNSGKSTTATVRKLGTLSELIKDHGPTRDDVIAWCRSEVAAETKKYKQARKTKSVQVVFHADKELDYAQRKLFEGGYLFPQAVYYKLQLDKICKTIKQRHQYEYDLNAILSDLVYNRILDPRSKLSAYKAAQSYLEAPTYELHDIYRALSVLAEESDFIQSEVFKNSNYFGKRNDRILYYDCSNFNFEIEQEDGNKKYGKSKEHRPNPIVQMGLFIDGDGIPLAFSIFGGNQNEQKSLKPLESKILQQFGHDKFIYCSDAGLGSTDNRKFNHLGERAFIVTQSIKKLDAENKKLALSKDGFKRLADNKKVSAAEIESTDSDELYYKEIPYISGNIDQLLIITYSPKYAAYQKAIREAQVQRAEAMINKGKLKKN
;
A
#
# COMPACT_ATOMS: atom_id res chain seq x y z
N MET A 1 -35.08 13.77 25.03
CA MET A 1 -36.05 14.88 24.96
C MET A 1 -36.37 15.31 26.40
N LYS A 2 -37.11 16.39 26.61
CA LYS A 2 -37.51 16.86 27.95
C LYS A 2 -38.99 17.19 27.99
N LEU A 3 -39.59 17.05 29.17
CA LEU A 3 -40.93 17.55 29.45
C LEU A 3 -40.84 19.08 29.63
N THR A 4 -41.61 19.82 28.84
CA THR A 4 -41.76 21.27 28.99
C THR A 4 -43.18 21.54 29.46
N ILE A 5 -43.29 22.33 30.52
CA ILE A 5 -44.57 22.72 31.11
C ILE A 5 -44.75 24.21 30.88
N SER A 6 -45.85 24.59 30.24
CA SER A 6 -46.24 25.99 30.08
C SER A 6 -47.41 26.28 31.01
N LYS A 7 -47.25 27.27 31.90
CA LYS A 7 -48.28 27.70 32.85
C LYS A 7 -48.76 29.10 32.47
N SER A 8 -50.07 29.22 32.25
CA SER A 8 -50.79 30.50 32.19
C SER A 8 -51.66 30.64 33.44
N LYS A 9 -52.24 31.84 33.65
CA LYS A 9 -53.16 32.08 34.79
C LYS A 9 -54.33 31.09 34.85
N ASN A 10 -54.76 30.55 33.69
CA ASN A 10 -55.96 29.74 33.56
C ASN A 10 -55.70 28.30 33.07
N SER A 11 -54.46 27.94 32.73
CA SER A 11 -54.15 26.62 32.17
C SER A 11 -52.69 26.20 32.34
N GLU A 12 -52.47 24.92 32.61
CA GLU A 12 -51.16 24.27 32.59
C GLU A 12 -51.13 23.27 31.43
N SER A 13 -50.19 23.42 30.49
CA SER A 13 -50.05 22.58 29.29
C SER A 13 -48.71 21.86 29.26
N PHE A 14 -48.73 20.60 28.82
CA PHE A 14 -47.55 19.72 28.78
C PHE A 14 -47.10 19.44 27.34
N TYR A 15 -45.79 19.49 27.13
CA TYR A 15 -45.16 19.31 25.81
C TYR A 15 -43.92 18.42 25.91
N ILE A 16 -43.69 17.61 24.88
CA ILE A 16 -42.40 16.96 24.64
C ILE A 16 -41.55 17.92 23.81
N SER A 17 -40.40 18.35 24.33
CA SER A 17 -39.49 19.24 23.62
C SER A 17 -38.11 18.63 23.42
N LYS A 18 -37.44 19.06 22.36
CA LYS A 18 -36.08 18.65 22.01
C LYS A 18 -35.19 19.88 21.90
N SER A 19 -34.07 19.87 22.61
CA SER A 19 -33.03 20.87 22.47
C SER A 19 -32.01 20.43 21.40
N PHE A 20 -31.59 21.37 20.56
CA PHE A 20 -30.57 21.19 19.51
C PHE A 20 -29.75 22.48 19.38
N ILE A 21 -28.57 22.39 18.77
CA ILE A 21 -27.75 23.55 18.44
C ILE A 21 -28.12 23.97 17.02
N ASP A 22 -28.50 25.23 16.84
CA ASP A 22 -28.80 25.77 15.51
C ASP A 22 -27.51 26.11 14.73
N ASN A 23 -27.67 26.50 13.46
CA ASN A 23 -26.53 26.84 12.58
C ASN A 23 -25.69 28.03 13.07
N SER A 24 -26.17 28.78 14.07
CA SER A 24 -25.45 29.90 14.69
C SER A 24 -24.70 29.51 15.98
N GLY A 25 -24.74 28.23 16.36
CA GLY A 25 -24.10 27.73 17.58
C GLY A 25 -24.91 27.95 18.86
N LYS A 26 -26.15 28.47 18.76
CA LYS A 26 -27.02 28.71 19.93
C LYS A 26 -27.87 27.49 20.26
N SER A 27 -28.09 27.25 21.55
CA SER A 27 -28.96 26.17 22.03
C SER A 27 -30.42 26.60 21.92
N THR A 28 -31.15 25.93 21.03
CA THR A 28 -32.55 26.24 20.72
C THR A 28 -33.43 25.01 21.00
N THR A 29 -34.70 25.22 21.35
CA THR A 29 -35.63 24.14 21.72
C THR A 29 -36.83 24.12 20.77
N ALA A 30 -37.12 22.97 20.17
CA ALA A 30 -38.32 22.75 19.35
C ALA A 30 -39.31 21.82 20.07
N THR A 31 -40.60 22.09 19.89
CA THR A 31 -41.69 21.23 20.36
C THR A 31 -41.86 20.05 19.41
N VAL A 32 -41.75 18.84 19.95
CA VAL A 32 -41.92 17.58 19.21
C VAL A 32 -43.39 17.18 19.20
N ARG A 33 -44.08 17.28 20.34
CA ARG A 33 -45.49 16.90 20.49
C ARG A 33 -46.13 17.66 21.66
N LYS A 34 -47.37 18.11 21.49
CA LYS A 34 -48.22 18.61 22.59
C LYS A 34 -48.95 17.42 23.21
N LEU A 35 -48.86 17.27 24.54
CA LEU A 35 -49.48 16.16 25.26
C LEU A 35 -50.92 16.50 25.68
N GLY A 36 -51.17 17.75 26.09
CA GLY A 36 -52.50 18.20 26.51
C GLY A 36 -52.42 19.21 27.65
N THR A 37 -53.58 19.63 28.16
CA THR A 37 -53.71 20.45 29.37
C THR A 37 -53.91 19.60 30.62
N LEU A 38 -53.57 20.13 31.79
CA LEU A 38 -53.76 19.44 33.08
C LEU A 38 -55.23 19.03 33.30
N SER A 39 -56.18 19.89 32.94
CA SER A 39 -57.62 19.64 33.06
C SER A 39 -58.14 18.52 32.17
N GLU A 40 -57.50 18.29 31.02
CA GLU A 40 -57.82 17.18 30.13
C GLU A 40 -57.19 15.89 30.64
N LEU A 41 -55.90 15.93 30.99
CA LEU A 41 -55.11 14.74 31.31
C LEU A 41 -55.42 14.14 32.68
N ILE A 42 -55.89 14.93 33.66
CA ILE A 42 -56.33 14.41 34.97
C ILE A 42 -57.48 13.41 34.84
N LYS A 43 -58.34 13.55 33.82
CA LYS A 43 -59.50 12.66 33.64
C LYS A 43 -59.09 11.22 33.33
N ASP A 44 -58.00 11.06 32.58
CA ASP A 44 -57.59 9.78 32.01
C ASP A 44 -56.31 9.21 32.65
N HIS A 45 -55.51 10.04 33.32
CA HIS A 45 -54.15 9.69 33.74
C HIS A 45 -53.84 9.93 35.23
N GLY A 46 -54.87 10.17 36.05
CA GLY A 46 -54.80 10.10 37.51
C GLY A 46 -55.36 11.33 38.24
N PRO A 47 -55.80 11.17 39.51
CA PRO A 47 -56.51 12.20 40.24
C PRO A 47 -55.63 13.39 40.64
N THR A 48 -54.30 13.25 40.58
CA THR A 48 -53.36 14.30 40.97
C THR A 48 -52.50 14.78 39.81
N ARG A 49 -51.98 16.00 39.96
CA ARG A 49 -51.00 16.57 39.03
C ARG A 49 -49.72 15.71 38.93
N ASP A 50 -49.33 15.04 40.00
CA ASP A 50 -48.12 14.23 40.01
C ASP A 50 -48.30 12.94 39.19
N ASP A 51 -49.50 12.37 39.17
CA ASP A 51 -49.85 11.23 38.31
C ASP A 51 -49.76 11.61 36.82
N VAL A 52 -50.31 12.78 36.45
CA VAL A 52 -50.21 13.32 35.09
C VAL A 52 -48.76 13.59 34.70
N ILE A 53 -47.93 14.11 35.62
CA ILE A 53 -46.50 14.33 35.36
C ILE A 53 -45.78 13.00 35.16
N ALA A 54 -46.10 11.97 35.96
CA ALA A 54 -45.51 10.64 35.81
C ALA A 54 -45.83 10.05 34.44
N TRP A 55 -47.09 10.15 33.99
CA TRP A 55 -47.52 9.72 32.66
C TRP A 55 -46.83 10.54 31.54
N CYS A 56 -46.76 11.87 31.67
CA CYS A 56 -46.05 12.71 30.70
C CYS A 56 -44.55 12.34 30.61
N ARG A 57 -43.93 11.95 31.73
CA ARG A 57 -42.53 11.47 31.75
C ARG A 57 -42.38 10.12 31.05
N SER A 58 -43.33 9.20 31.20
CA SER A 58 -43.30 7.93 30.44
C SER A 58 -43.45 8.17 28.94
N GLU A 59 -44.30 9.10 28.51
CA GLU A 59 -44.43 9.50 27.10
C GLU A 59 -43.12 10.11 26.57
N VAL A 60 -42.47 11.01 27.33
CA VAL A 60 -41.15 11.57 26.97
C VAL A 60 -40.09 10.46 26.84
N ALA A 61 -40.12 9.45 27.70
CA ALA A 61 -39.19 8.33 27.66
C ALA A 61 -39.44 7.44 26.43
N ALA A 62 -40.70 7.12 26.13
CA ALA A 62 -41.10 6.37 24.94
C ALA A 62 -40.68 7.09 23.65
N GLU A 63 -40.94 8.39 23.56
CA GLU A 63 -40.58 9.21 22.40
C GLU A 63 -39.07 9.37 22.26
N THR A 64 -38.35 9.49 23.38
CA THR A 64 -36.87 9.50 23.38
C THR A 64 -36.30 8.15 22.89
N LYS A 65 -36.93 7.02 23.24
CA LYS A 65 -36.53 5.69 22.77
C LYS A 65 -36.74 5.56 21.27
N LYS A 66 -37.91 5.94 20.75
CA LYS A 66 -38.20 6.00 19.30
C LYS A 66 -37.18 6.87 18.56
N TYR A 67 -36.91 8.07 19.07
CA TYR A 67 -35.93 8.98 18.49
C TYR A 67 -34.50 8.41 18.44
N LYS A 68 -34.04 7.76 19.52
CA LYS A 68 -32.73 7.08 19.55
C LYS A 68 -32.65 5.92 18.56
N GLN A 69 -33.74 5.17 18.41
CA GLN A 69 -33.82 4.05 17.48
C GLN A 69 -33.82 4.53 16.03
N ALA A 70 -34.59 5.58 15.71
CA ALA A 70 -34.56 6.24 14.40
C ALA A 70 -33.18 6.82 14.06
N ARG A 71 -32.40 7.28 15.05
CA ARG A 71 -31.01 7.75 14.84
C ARG A 71 -30.00 6.62 14.63
N LYS A 72 -30.28 5.41 15.12
CA LYS A 72 -29.46 4.22 14.81
C LYS A 72 -29.63 3.81 13.35
N THR A 73 -30.84 3.90 12.83
CA THR A 73 -31.11 3.81 11.38
C THR A 73 -30.74 5.13 10.70
N LYS A 74 -29.46 5.32 10.36
CA LYS A 74 -29.01 6.49 9.58
C LYS A 74 -29.52 6.42 8.12
N SER A 75 -30.83 6.40 7.91
CA SER A 75 -31.41 6.46 6.57
C SER A 75 -31.34 7.91 6.09
N VAL A 76 -30.52 8.16 5.07
CA VAL A 76 -30.53 9.41 4.32
C VAL A 76 -31.62 9.28 3.26
N GLN A 77 -32.72 10.04 3.40
CA GLN A 77 -33.69 10.18 2.31
C GLN A 77 -33.16 11.21 1.33
N VAL A 78 -32.80 10.75 0.13
CA VAL A 78 -32.48 11.64 -1.01
C VAL A 78 -33.74 11.74 -1.86
N VAL A 79 -34.40 12.90 -1.82
CA VAL A 79 -35.60 13.17 -2.61
C VAL A 79 -35.16 13.72 -3.97
N PHE A 80 -35.49 13.00 -5.04
CA PHE A 80 -35.25 13.46 -6.41
C PHE A 80 -36.54 14.07 -6.97
N HIS A 81 -36.43 15.30 -7.44
CA HIS A 81 -37.50 16.03 -8.13
C HIS A 81 -37.26 15.91 -9.63
N ALA A 82 -38.08 15.14 -10.34
CA ALA A 82 -37.93 14.92 -11.78
C ALA A 82 -38.19 16.17 -12.63
N ASP A 83 -38.95 17.11 -12.08
CA ASP A 83 -39.32 18.41 -12.64
C ASP A 83 -38.30 19.52 -12.33
N LYS A 84 -37.29 19.23 -11.50
CA LYS A 84 -36.25 20.21 -11.18
C LYS A 84 -35.32 20.41 -12.38
N GLU A 85 -35.46 21.56 -13.01
CA GLU A 85 -34.57 21.97 -14.09
C GLU A 85 -33.12 22.07 -13.61
N LEU A 86 -32.22 21.64 -14.48
CA LEU A 86 -30.80 21.70 -14.22
C LEU A 86 -30.28 23.06 -14.72
N ASP A 87 -29.65 23.83 -13.82
CA ASP A 87 -28.83 24.99 -14.17
C ASP A 87 -27.93 24.70 -15.39
N TYR A 88 -28.11 25.52 -16.42
CA TYR A 88 -27.38 25.44 -17.68
C TYR A 88 -25.89 25.78 -17.46
N ALA A 89 -25.01 25.09 -18.18
CA ALA A 89 -23.55 25.21 -18.09
C ALA A 89 -22.92 24.92 -16.71
N GLN A 90 -23.70 24.48 -15.72
CA GLN A 90 -23.12 24.01 -14.46
C GLN A 90 -22.73 22.54 -14.54
N ARG A 91 -21.54 22.26 -14.03
CA ARG A 91 -21.05 20.90 -13.88
C ARG A 91 -21.76 20.19 -12.72
N LYS A 92 -22.27 18.99 -12.97
CA LYS A 92 -23.04 18.19 -11.98
C LYS A 92 -22.51 16.79 -11.75
N LEU A 93 -21.53 16.38 -12.56
CA LEU A 93 -20.87 15.08 -12.46
C LEU A 93 -19.41 15.29 -12.08
N PHE A 94 -18.99 14.63 -11.01
CA PHE A 94 -17.63 14.68 -10.48
C PHE A 94 -17.12 13.27 -10.27
N GLU A 95 -15.83 13.06 -10.49
CA GLU A 95 -15.19 11.79 -10.21
C GLU A 95 -14.77 11.76 -8.74
N GLY A 96 -15.34 10.83 -7.97
CA GLY A 96 -15.09 10.66 -6.54
C GLY A 96 -14.13 9.53 -6.18
N GLY A 97 -13.55 8.83 -7.18
CA GLY A 97 -12.68 7.68 -6.95
C GLY A 97 -11.41 8.02 -6.15
N TYR A 98 -10.95 9.27 -6.23
CA TYR A 98 -9.76 9.76 -5.53
C TYR A 98 -9.93 9.87 -4.01
N LEU A 99 -11.17 9.86 -3.49
CA LEU A 99 -11.44 9.98 -2.06
C LEU A 99 -10.88 8.80 -1.25
N PHE A 100 -10.75 7.61 -1.86
CA PHE A 100 -10.14 6.44 -1.22
C PHE A 100 -8.63 6.60 -1.01
N PRO A 101 -7.82 6.87 -2.06
CA PRO A 101 -6.40 7.14 -1.86
C PRO A 101 -6.14 8.43 -1.07
N GLN A 102 -7.04 9.42 -1.13
CA GLN A 102 -7.00 10.62 -0.27
C GLN A 102 -6.98 10.24 1.22
N ALA A 103 -7.86 9.35 1.65
CA ALA A 103 -7.89 8.90 3.04
C ALA A 103 -6.55 8.24 3.48
N VAL A 104 -5.89 7.50 2.59
CA VAL A 104 -4.59 6.89 2.86
C VAL A 104 -3.47 7.95 2.87
N TYR A 105 -3.48 8.86 1.89
CA TYR A 105 -2.51 9.94 1.74
C TYR A 105 -2.39 10.79 3.02
N TYR A 106 -3.52 11.26 3.54
CA TYR A 106 -3.54 12.09 4.75
C TYR A 106 -3.26 11.27 6.03
N LYS A 107 -3.60 9.98 6.06
CA LYS A 107 -3.18 9.10 7.16
C LYS A 107 -1.66 8.87 7.19
N LEU A 108 -1.00 8.84 6.03
CA LEU A 108 0.46 8.84 5.91
C LEU A 108 1.08 10.23 6.18
N GLN A 109 0.26 11.24 6.47
CA GLN A 109 0.66 12.61 6.79
C GLN A 109 1.52 13.28 5.70
N LEU A 110 1.29 12.92 4.43
CA LEU A 110 2.02 13.49 3.29
C LEU A 110 1.81 15.02 3.18
N ASP A 111 0.67 15.51 3.64
CA ASP A 111 0.37 16.94 3.77
C ASP A 111 1.33 17.67 4.71
N LYS A 112 1.66 17.04 5.85
CA LYS A 112 2.63 17.59 6.81
C LYS A 112 4.04 17.55 6.25
N ILE A 113 4.38 16.48 5.52
CA ILE A 113 5.67 16.35 4.83
C ILE A 113 5.82 17.50 3.82
N CYS A 114 4.81 17.75 2.98
CA CYS A 114 4.79 18.88 2.05
C CYS A 114 4.93 20.23 2.77
N LYS A 115 4.31 20.39 3.94
CA LYS A 115 4.42 21.61 4.75
C LYS A 115 5.84 21.83 5.30
N THR A 116 6.54 20.76 5.69
CA THR A 116 7.96 20.83 6.08
C THR A 116 8.85 21.17 4.89
N ILE A 117 8.61 20.56 3.73
CA ILE A 117 9.34 20.87 2.48
C ILE A 117 9.18 22.35 2.12
N LYS A 118 7.97 22.90 2.25
CA LYS A 118 7.69 24.31 2.01
C LYS A 118 8.57 25.27 2.83
N GLN A 119 9.03 24.87 4.00
CA GLN A 119 9.90 25.71 4.84
C GLN A 119 11.35 25.77 4.34
N ARG A 120 11.77 24.78 3.53
CA ARG A 120 13.13 24.67 2.98
C ARG A 120 13.26 25.23 1.56
N HIS A 121 12.12 25.39 0.87
CA HIS A 121 12.06 25.74 -0.54
C HIS A 121 11.19 26.96 -0.79
N GLN A 122 11.57 27.77 -1.79
CA GLN A 122 10.79 28.92 -2.24
C GLN A 122 10.06 28.55 -3.53
N TYR A 123 8.74 28.46 -3.48
CA TYR A 123 7.87 28.25 -4.64
C TYR A 123 6.50 28.90 -4.39
N GLU A 124 5.70 29.14 -5.43
CA GLU A 124 4.40 29.84 -5.31
C GLU A 124 3.18 28.92 -5.33
N TYR A 125 3.36 27.68 -5.78
CA TYR A 125 2.28 26.69 -5.91
C TYR A 125 2.02 25.90 -4.61
N ASP A 126 0.88 25.21 -4.57
CA ASP A 126 0.53 24.25 -3.50
C ASP A 126 1.11 22.87 -3.82
N LEU A 127 2.22 22.53 -3.16
CA LEU A 127 2.89 21.23 -3.33
C LEU A 127 2.04 20.06 -2.85
N ASN A 128 1.23 20.25 -1.80
CA ASN A 128 0.38 19.19 -1.27
C ASN A 128 -0.70 18.82 -2.30
N ALA A 129 -1.39 19.83 -2.85
CA ALA A 129 -2.39 19.63 -3.90
C ALA A 129 -1.79 18.92 -5.13
N ILE A 130 -0.61 19.37 -5.59
CA ILE A 130 0.09 18.73 -6.72
C ILE A 130 0.45 17.28 -6.40
N LEU A 131 1.09 17.03 -5.25
CA LEU A 131 1.55 15.69 -4.89
C LEU A 131 0.35 14.74 -4.72
N SER A 132 -0.71 15.20 -4.07
CA SER A 132 -1.91 14.39 -3.85
C SER A 132 -2.54 13.96 -5.16
N ASP A 133 -2.75 14.89 -6.09
CA ASP A 133 -3.38 14.59 -7.38
C ASP A 133 -2.51 13.68 -8.24
N LEU A 134 -1.18 13.85 -8.19
CA LEU A 134 -0.25 12.94 -8.87
C LEU A 134 -0.31 11.53 -8.28
N VAL A 135 -0.43 11.38 -6.96
CA VAL A 135 -0.55 10.08 -6.29
C VAL A 135 -1.89 9.42 -6.60
N TYR A 136 -2.99 10.17 -6.53
CA TYR A 136 -4.33 9.64 -6.82
C TYR A 136 -4.42 9.12 -8.25
N ASN A 137 -4.00 9.94 -9.22
CA ASN A 137 -4.01 9.55 -10.62
C ASN A 137 -3.05 8.41 -10.92
N ARG A 138 -1.92 8.29 -10.19
CA ARG A 138 -1.02 7.13 -10.34
C ARG A 138 -1.69 5.81 -9.96
N ILE A 139 -2.65 5.83 -9.05
CA ILE A 139 -3.41 4.65 -8.61
C ILE A 139 -4.62 4.42 -9.52
N LEU A 140 -5.34 5.48 -9.89
CA LEU A 140 -6.62 5.38 -10.61
C LEU A 140 -6.46 5.21 -12.12
N ASP A 141 -5.57 5.98 -12.75
CA ASP A 141 -5.34 5.98 -14.20
C ASP A 141 -3.88 6.38 -14.51
N PRO A 142 -2.93 5.43 -14.40
CA PRO A 142 -1.49 5.72 -14.44
C PRO A 142 -1.03 6.19 -15.83
N ARG A 143 -1.11 7.50 -16.06
CA ARG A 143 -0.73 8.17 -17.32
C ARG A 143 0.32 9.27 -17.12
N SER A 144 0.50 10.09 -18.15
CA SER A 144 1.42 11.25 -18.13
C SER A 144 0.99 12.31 -17.11
N LYS A 145 1.92 13.20 -16.73
CA LYS A 145 1.64 14.31 -15.80
C LYS A 145 0.57 15.27 -16.35
N LEU A 146 0.58 15.52 -17.66
CA LEU A 146 -0.47 16.26 -18.37
C LEU A 146 -1.84 15.56 -18.25
N SER A 147 -1.87 14.24 -18.42
CA SER A 147 -3.11 13.47 -18.29
C SER A 147 -3.65 13.51 -16.86
N ALA A 148 -2.76 13.38 -15.87
CA ALA A 148 -3.13 13.50 -14.46
C ALA A 148 -3.70 14.88 -14.13
N TYR A 149 -3.11 15.96 -14.67
CA TYR A 149 -3.66 17.31 -14.52
C TYR A 149 -5.07 17.43 -15.11
N LYS A 150 -5.26 16.96 -16.34
CA LYS A 150 -6.58 16.98 -17.01
C LYS A 150 -7.62 16.13 -16.27
N ALA A 151 -7.20 15.00 -15.71
CA ALA A 151 -8.06 14.14 -14.91
C ALA A 151 -8.41 14.80 -13.57
N ALA A 152 -7.47 15.45 -12.88
CA ALA A 152 -7.76 16.16 -11.63
C ALA A 152 -8.77 17.30 -11.80
N GLN A 153 -8.81 17.95 -12.98
CA GLN A 153 -9.88 18.91 -13.32
C GLN A 153 -11.28 18.28 -13.26
N SER A 154 -11.40 16.95 -13.34
CA SER A 154 -12.65 16.21 -13.26
C SER A 154 -13.13 15.95 -11.80
N TYR A 155 -12.31 16.23 -10.80
CA TYR A 155 -12.59 15.88 -9.41
C TYR A 155 -13.55 16.87 -8.75
N LEU A 156 -14.08 16.49 -7.58
CA LEU A 156 -14.93 17.37 -6.78
C LEU A 156 -14.18 18.65 -6.38
N GLU A 157 -12.91 18.51 -6.06
CA GLU A 157 -11.97 19.59 -5.74
C GLU A 157 -11.04 19.78 -6.94
N ALA A 158 -11.41 20.67 -7.85
CA ALA A 158 -10.56 20.97 -9.01
C ALA A 158 -9.25 21.63 -8.56
N PRO A 159 -8.10 21.30 -9.19
CA PRO A 159 -6.81 21.85 -8.82
C PRO A 159 -6.77 23.36 -9.07
N THR A 160 -6.14 24.09 -8.15
CA THR A 160 -5.93 25.55 -8.25
C THR A 160 -4.57 25.93 -8.82
N TYR A 161 -3.72 24.94 -9.09
CA TYR A 161 -2.38 25.11 -9.65
C TYR A 161 -2.41 24.91 -11.17
N GLU A 162 -1.38 25.38 -11.87
CA GLU A 162 -1.27 25.24 -13.31
C GLU A 162 -0.38 24.04 -13.70
N LEU A 163 -0.49 23.61 -14.97
CA LEU A 163 0.31 22.49 -15.48
C LEU A 163 1.82 22.69 -15.29
N HIS A 164 2.30 23.92 -15.46
CA HIS A 164 3.72 24.22 -15.34
C HIS A 164 4.22 24.12 -13.89
N ASP A 165 3.35 24.32 -12.90
CA ASP A 165 3.66 24.13 -11.48
C ASP A 165 3.93 22.67 -11.17
N ILE A 166 3.20 21.74 -11.80
CA ILE A 166 3.47 20.31 -11.68
C ILE A 166 4.92 20.01 -12.09
N TYR A 167 5.36 20.52 -13.24
CA TYR A 167 6.72 20.25 -13.72
C TYR A 167 7.80 20.86 -12.81
N ARG A 168 7.56 22.06 -12.25
CA ARG A 168 8.45 22.68 -11.27
C ARG A 168 8.51 21.89 -9.96
N ALA A 169 7.36 21.38 -9.50
CA ALA A 169 7.25 20.58 -8.28
C ALA A 169 8.05 19.27 -8.37
N LEU A 170 8.18 18.66 -9.55
CA LEU A 170 8.95 17.42 -9.72
C LEU A 170 10.42 17.57 -9.31
N SER A 171 11.04 18.73 -9.54
CA SER A 171 12.41 18.98 -9.12
C SER A 171 12.54 19.00 -7.60
N VAL A 172 11.62 19.71 -6.91
CA VAL A 172 11.58 19.76 -5.43
C VAL A 172 11.33 18.37 -4.84
N LEU A 173 10.40 17.60 -5.41
CA LEU A 173 10.11 16.24 -4.98
C LEU A 173 11.31 15.30 -5.20
N ALA A 174 12.08 15.49 -6.28
CA ALA A 174 13.27 14.70 -6.53
C ALA A 174 14.38 15.01 -5.52
N GLU A 175 14.58 16.28 -5.18
CA GLU A 175 15.56 16.72 -4.18
C GLU A 175 15.21 16.23 -2.77
N GLU A 176 13.94 16.32 -2.38
CA GLU A 176 13.45 15.89 -1.06
C GLU A 176 13.08 14.39 -1.00
N SER A 177 13.39 13.60 -2.04
CA SER A 177 12.97 12.20 -2.17
C SER A 177 13.38 11.34 -0.96
N ASP A 178 14.61 11.50 -0.47
CA ASP A 178 15.09 10.75 0.70
C ASP A 178 14.32 11.13 1.97
N PHE A 179 14.02 12.42 2.16
CA PHE A 179 13.22 12.91 3.29
C PHE A 179 11.79 12.38 3.23
N ILE A 180 11.14 12.46 2.06
CA ILE A 180 9.78 11.95 1.85
C ILE A 180 9.71 10.46 2.18
N GLN A 181 10.64 9.65 1.66
CA GLN A 181 10.68 8.21 1.93
C GLN A 181 10.80 7.92 3.43
N SER A 182 11.69 8.65 4.14
CA SER A 182 11.89 8.45 5.58
C SER A 182 10.64 8.76 6.41
N GLU A 183 9.97 9.88 6.14
CA GLU A 183 8.77 10.27 6.89
C GLU A 183 7.56 9.40 6.52
N VAL A 184 7.41 9.01 5.25
CA VAL A 184 6.35 8.06 4.83
C VAL A 184 6.53 6.71 5.52
N PHE A 185 7.76 6.19 5.58
CA PHE A 185 8.04 4.95 6.29
C PHE A 185 7.68 5.08 7.78
N LYS A 186 8.17 6.13 8.45
CA LYS A 186 7.86 6.39 9.86
C LYS A 186 6.35 6.47 10.10
N ASN A 187 5.62 7.20 9.25
CA ASN A 187 4.18 7.38 9.35
C ASN A 187 3.40 6.11 8.99
N SER A 188 3.97 5.21 8.19
CA SER A 188 3.34 3.93 7.88
C SER A 188 3.12 3.05 9.12
N ASN A 189 3.91 3.23 10.18
CA ASN A 189 3.71 2.55 11.47
C ASN A 189 2.38 2.92 12.15
N TYR A 190 1.72 4.01 11.74
CA TYR A 190 0.37 4.34 12.23
C TYR A 190 -0.72 3.39 11.71
N PHE A 191 -0.45 2.62 10.64
CA PHE A 191 -1.40 1.65 10.09
C PHE A 191 -1.37 0.30 10.81
N GLY A 192 -0.36 0.05 11.62
CA GLY A 192 -0.18 -1.20 12.33
C GLY A 192 1.30 -1.58 12.46
N LYS A 193 1.53 -2.78 12.99
CA LYS A 193 2.88 -3.33 13.11
C LYS A 193 3.40 -3.76 11.73
N ARG A 194 4.60 -3.32 11.38
CA ARG A 194 5.32 -3.69 10.15
C ARG A 194 6.13 -4.97 10.36
N ASN A 195 6.33 -5.75 9.31
CA ASN A 195 7.26 -6.88 9.29
C ASN A 195 8.66 -6.47 8.84
N ASP A 196 9.30 -5.62 9.64
CA ASP A 196 10.63 -5.01 9.41
C ASP A 196 11.82 -5.99 9.57
N ARG A 197 11.56 -7.23 9.99
CA ARG A 197 12.59 -8.25 10.23
C ARG A 197 13.09 -8.91 8.95
N ILE A 198 12.33 -8.83 7.87
CA ILE A 198 12.68 -9.41 6.57
C ILE A 198 12.72 -8.26 5.58
N LEU A 199 13.85 -8.13 4.89
CA LEU A 199 14.05 -7.13 3.85
C LEU A 199 14.24 -7.84 2.52
N TYR A 200 13.33 -7.63 1.60
CA TYR A 200 13.52 -8.04 0.21
C TYR A 200 14.09 -6.88 -0.58
N TYR A 201 15.05 -7.19 -1.44
CA TYR A 201 15.61 -6.25 -2.38
C TYR A 201 15.52 -6.80 -3.80
N ASP A 202 15.01 -5.96 -4.70
CA ASP A 202 15.09 -6.17 -6.14
C ASP A 202 15.56 -4.89 -6.83
N CYS A 203 16.22 -5.07 -7.97
CA CYS A 203 16.65 -3.99 -8.83
C CYS A 203 15.87 -4.06 -10.14
N SER A 204 15.17 -2.99 -10.51
CA SER A 204 14.47 -2.91 -11.79
C SER A 204 15.15 -1.90 -12.72
N ASN A 205 14.85 -1.98 -14.02
CA ASN A 205 15.49 -1.18 -15.06
C ASN A 205 14.40 -0.47 -15.85
N PHE A 206 14.50 0.85 -15.97
CA PHE A 206 13.65 1.66 -16.83
C PHE A 206 14.40 1.96 -18.12
N ASN A 207 13.84 1.57 -19.27
CA ASN A 207 14.40 1.93 -20.57
C ASN A 207 13.82 3.26 -21.07
N PHE A 208 14.57 3.93 -21.94
CA PHE A 208 14.16 5.16 -22.58
C PHE A 208 14.35 5.04 -24.08
N GLU A 209 13.37 5.46 -24.87
CA GLU A 209 13.45 5.48 -26.33
C GLU A 209 14.27 6.69 -26.79
N ILE A 210 15.56 6.68 -26.45
CA ILE A 210 16.55 7.68 -26.82
C ILE A 210 17.75 6.98 -27.45
N GLU A 211 18.44 7.70 -28.33
CA GLU A 211 19.60 7.20 -29.08
C GLU A 211 20.94 7.56 -28.42
N GLN A 212 20.93 8.43 -27.42
CA GLN A 212 22.13 8.91 -26.74
C GLN A 212 21.92 8.94 -25.24
N GLU A 213 23.02 8.76 -24.51
CA GLU A 213 23.02 8.84 -23.05
C GLU A 213 22.74 10.26 -22.55
N ASP A 214 21.99 10.39 -21.46
CA ASP A 214 21.73 11.69 -20.83
C ASP A 214 21.49 11.55 -19.32
N GLY A 215 22.32 12.23 -18.52
CA GLY A 215 22.32 12.14 -17.07
C GLY A 215 22.48 10.68 -16.59
N ASN A 216 21.52 10.17 -15.83
CA ASN A 216 21.50 8.77 -15.37
C ASN A 216 21.09 7.76 -16.45
N LYS A 217 20.58 8.21 -17.60
CA LYS A 217 20.16 7.33 -18.71
C LYS A 217 21.43 6.89 -19.44
N LYS A 218 21.93 5.71 -19.09
CA LYS A 218 23.23 5.18 -19.54
C LYS A 218 23.07 3.80 -20.17
N TYR A 219 23.91 3.46 -21.14
CA TYR A 219 23.94 2.13 -21.73
C TYR A 219 24.36 1.09 -20.69
N GLY A 220 23.63 -0.02 -20.63
CA GLY A 220 23.86 -1.04 -19.64
C GLY A 220 23.12 -2.33 -19.95
N LYS A 221 23.26 -3.32 -19.07
CA LYS A 221 22.61 -4.62 -19.25
C LYS A 221 21.12 -4.49 -18.95
N SER A 222 20.33 -4.23 -19.99
CA SER A 222 18.87 -4.23 -19.89
C SER A 222 18.35 -5.64 -19.56
N LYS A 223 17.46 -5.76 -18.56
CA LYS A 223 16.75 -7.01 -18.25
C LYS A 223 15.90 -7.50 -19.43
N GLU A 224 15.43 -6.59 -20.27
CA GLU A 224 14.69 -6.90 -21.52
C GLU A 224 15.61 -7.02 -22.75
N HIS A 225 16.94 -6.98 -22.57
CA HIS A 225 17.92 -7.04 -23.67
C HIS A 225 17.75 -5.95 -24.74
N ARG A 226 17.19 -4.78 -24.38
CA ARG A 226 17.08 -3.63 -25.28
C ARG A 226 18.43 -2.90 -25.42
N PRO A 227 18.73 -2.35 -26.61
CA PRO A 227 19.98 -1.62 -26.85
C PRO A 227 19.97 -0.20 -26.29
N ASN A 228 18.81 0.33 -25.90
CA ASN A 228 18.66 1.72 -25.48
C ASN A 228 19.25 2.01 -24.08
N PRO A 229 19.56 3.28 -23.77
CA PRO A 229 19.95 3.69 -22.44
C PRO A 229 18.87 3.36 -21.40
N ILE A 230 19.33 2.96 -20.21
CA ILE A 230 18.48 2.59 -19.08
C ILE A 230 18.82 3.41 -17.84
N VAL A 231 17.90 3.42 -16.89
CA VAL A 231 18.09 3.84 -15.50
C VAL A 231 17.78 2.65 -14.62
N GLN A 232 18.52 2.45 -13.56
CA GLN A 232 18.27 1.37 -12.61
C GLN A 232 17.65 1.92 -11.32
N MET A 233 16.79 1.12 -10.71
CA MET A 233 16.16 1.43 -9.43
C MET A 233 16.22 0.21 -8.52
N GLY A 234 16.93 0.35 -7.42
CA GLY A 234 16.89 -0.61 -6.31
C GLY A 234 15.72 -0.27 -5.41
N LEU A 235 14.94 -1.26 -5.02
CA LEU A 235 13.78 -1.12 -4.14
C LEU A 235 13.89 -2.11 -2.98
N PHE A 236 13.74 -1.60 -1.77
CA PHE A 236 13.54 -2.39 -0.57
C PHE A 236 12.06 -2.44 -0.19
N ILE A 237 11.59 -3.64 0.12
CA ILE A 237 10.28 -3.89 0.70
C ILE A 237 10.45 -4.74 1.96
N ASP A 238 9.52 -4.64 2.88
CA ASP A 238 9.52 -5.46 4.09
C ASP A 238 8.88 -6.84 3.87
N GLY A 239 8.77 -7.63 4.95
CA GLY A 239 8.17 -8.96 4.92
C GLY A 239 6.69 -9.00 4.52
N ASP A 240 5.99 -7.85 4.56
CA ASP A 240 4.59 -7.72 4.13
C ASP A 240 4.48 -7.16 2.69
N GLY A 241 5.61 -6.94 2.03
CA GLY A 241 5.69 -6.42 0.67
C GLY A 241 5.48 -4.91 0.57
N ILE A 242 5.57 -4.19 1.69
CA ILE A 242 5.38 -2.74 1.70
C ILE A 242 6.71 -2.02 1.44
N PRO A 243 6.78 -1.09 0.47
CA PRO A 243 7.99 -0.31 0.19
C PRO A 243 8.57 0.40 1.41
N LEU A 244 9.90 0.37 1.49
CA LEU A 244 10.68 1.00 2.55
C LEU A 244 11.49 2.17 2.00
N ALA A 245 12.33 1.87 1.00
CA ALA A 245 13.20 2.84 0.37
C ALA A 245 13.57 2.40 -1.04
N PHE A 246 13.84 3.35 -1.91
CA PHE A 246 14.39 3.12 -3.24
C PHE A 246 15.56 4.05 -3.53
N SER A 247 16.43 3.62 -4.44
CA SER A 247 17.50 4.45 -4.97
C SER A 247 17.55 4.34 -6.48
N ILE A 248 17.75 5.47 -7.14
CA ILE A 248 17.88 5.56 -8.60
C ILE A 248 19.35 5.76 -8.95
N PHE A 249 19.85 5.05 -9.96
CA PHE A 249 21.24 5.13 -10.39
C PHE A 249 21.42 4.88 -11.89
N GLY A 250 22.60 5.24 -12.39
CA GLY A 250 22.93 5.18 -13.80
C GLY A 250 22.81 3.76 -14.38
N GLY A 251 22.32 3.65 -15.61
CA GLY A 251 22.12 2.36 -16.28
C GLY A 251 23.36 1.48 -16.44
N ASN A 252 24.56 2.08 -16.43
CA ASN A 252 25.84 1.39 -16.51
C ASN A 252 26.39 0.92 -15.15
N GLN A 253 25.77 1.30 -14.03
CA GLN A 253 26.24 0.92 -12.70
C GLN A 253 25.87 -0.53 -12.40
N ASN A 254 26.73 -1.20 -11.63
CA ASN A 254 26.47 -2.57 -11.19
C ASN A 254 25.47 -2.55 -10.02
N GLU A 255 24.40 -3.34 -10.14
CA GLU A 255 23.36 -3.55 -9.11
C GLU A 255 23.95 -3.93 -7.73
N GLN A 256 25.15 -4.55 -7.69
CA GLN A 256 25.83 -4.87 -6.42
C GLN A 256 26.31 -3.62 -5.67
N LYS A 257 26.69 -2.56 -6.39
CA LYS A 257 27.18 -1.32 -5.80
C LYS A 257 26.05 -0.42 -5.31
N SER A 258 24.83 -0.56 -5.86
CA SER A 258 23.67 0.22 -5.40
C SER A 258 23.13 -0.26 -4.05
N LEU A 259 23.41 -1.50 -3.68
CA LEU A 259 23.06 -2.07 -2.39
C LEU A 259 23.72 -1.34 -1.22
N LYS A 260 25.05 -1.11 -1.28
CA LYS A 260 25.78 -0.51 -0.15
C LYS A 260 25.27 0.89 0.24
N PRO A 261 25.03 1.84 -0.69
CA PRO A 261 24.43 3.13 -0.37
C PRO A 261 23.02 2.99 0.21
N LEU A 262 22.20 2.10 -0.34
CA LEU A 262 20.80 1.97 0.05
C LEU A 262 20.67 1.24 1.39
N GLU A 263 21.46 0.20 1.64
CA GLU A 263 21.59 -0.42 2.96
C GLU A 263 22.13 0.57 3.99
N SER A 264 23.11 1.41 3.64
CA SER A 264 23.61 2.43 4.58
C SER A 264 22.55 3.47 4.93
N LYS A 265 21.75 3.89 3.94
CA LYS A 265 20.54 4.71 4.17
C LYS A 265 19.54 3.98 5.06
N ILE A 266 19.27 2.71 4.80
CA ILE A 266 18.37 1.91 5.62
C ILE A 266 18.92 1.76 7.05
N LEU A 267 20.21 1.51 7.23
CA LEU A 267 20.80 1.38 8.57
C LEU A 267 20.77 2.70 9.35
N GLN A 268 21.06 3.83 8.69
CA GLN A 268 20.95 5.15 9.30
C GLN A 268 19.52 5.54 9.62
N GLN A 269 18.55 5.13 8.78
CA GLN A 269 17.17 5.58 8.87
C GLN A 269 16.26 4.62 9.67
N PHE A 270 16.62 3.34 9.80
CA PHE A 270 15.70 2.29 10.29
C PHE A 270 16.07 1.71 11.66
N GLY A 271 17.23 2.03 12.27
CA GLY A 271 17.51 1.68 13.67
C GLY A 271 17.37 0.20 14.05
N HIS A 272 17.32 -0.71 13.08
CA HIS A 272 17.09 -2.13 13.29
C HIS A 272 18.40 -2.91 13.12
N ASP A 273 18.92 -3.44 14.22
CA ASP A 273 20.15 -4.23 14.25
C ASP A 273 19.95 -5.70 13.83
N LYS A 274 18.69 -6.16 13.71
CA LYS A 274 18.32 -7.56 13.41
C LYS A 274 17.34 -7.67 12.23
N PHE A 275 17.85 -7.99 11.05
CA PHE A 275 17.02 -8.34 9.90
C PHE A 275 17.65 -9.44 9.04
N ILE A 276 16.81 -10.07 8.22
CA ILE A 276 17.19 -11.04 7.20
C ILE A 276 17.12 -10.35 5.84
N TYR A 277 18.26 -10.23 5.17
CA TYR A 277 18.36 -9.67 3.83
C TYR A 277 18.16 -10.75 2.76
N CYS A 278 17.16 -10.59 1.91
CA CYS A 278 16.81 -11.53 0.86
C CYS A 278 17.07 -10.91 -0.52
N SER A 279 17.96 -11.51 -1.32
CA SER A 279 18.24 -11.03 -2.67
C SER A 279 18.65 -12.11 -3.67
N ASP A 280 18.55 -11.76 -4.95
CA ASP A 280 19.00 -12.61 -6.04
C ASP A 280 20.54 -12.72 -6.16
N ALA A 281 20.98 -13.76 -6.86
CA ALA A 281 22.37 -14.18 -7.03
C ALA A 281 23.24 -13.10 -7.69
N GLY A 282 22.62 -12.19 -8.45
CA GLY A 282 23.30 -11.06 -9.10
C GLY A 282 23.93 -10.09 -8.08
N LEU A 283 23.45 -10.12 -6.84
CA LEU A 283 23.70 -9.12 -5.81
C LEU A 283 24.52 -9.64 -4.63
N GLY A 284 24.66 -10.96 -4.51
CA GLY A 284 25.39 -11.65 -3.44
C GLY A 284 26.90 -11.71 -3.68
N SER A 285 27.54 -10.58 -3.98
CA SER A 285 29.01 -10.50 -4.01
C SER A 285 29.58 -10.88 -2.63
N THR A 286 30.82 -11.37 -2.58
CA THR A 286 31.45 -11.75 -1.30
C THR A 286 31.48 -10.58 -0.32
N ASP A 287 31.66 -9.35 -0.82
CA ASP A 287 31.63 -8.13 0.00
C ASP A 287 30.25 -7.82 0.54
N ASN A 288 29.20 -7.99 -0.26
CA ASN A 288 27.81 -7.77 0.19
C ASN A 288 27.40 -8.84 1.20
N ARG A 289 27.85 -10.10 1.02
CA ARG A 289 27.64 -11.17 2.02
C ARG A 289 28.37 -10.87 3.32
N LYS A 290 29.63 -10.41 3.27
CA LYS A 290 30.38 -9.99 4.46
C LYS A 290 29.64 -8.87 5.19
N PHE A 291 29.20 -7.84 4.47
CA PHE A 291 28.49 -6.71 5.04
C PHE A 291 27.16 -7.11 5.70
N ASN A 292 26.40 -7.99 5.06
CA ASN A 292 25.14 -8.52 5.60
C ASN A 292 25.31 -9.64 6.64
N HIS A 293 26.55 -10.05 6.93
CA HIS A 293 26.92 -10.95 8.01
C HIS A 293 27.50 -10.21 9.23
N LEU A 294 27.58 -8.88 9.20
CA LEU A 294 28.05 -8.08 10.33
C LEU A 294 26.96 -7.94 11.40
N GLY A 295 27.32 -8.14 12.66
CA GLY A 295 26.43 -7.99 13.81
C GLY A 295 25.43 -9.14 13.94
N GLU A 296 24.16 -8.83 14.21
CA GLU A 296 23.08 -9.81 14.37
C GLU A 296 22.23 -9.97 13.10
N ARG A 297 22.82 -9.69 11.94
CA ARG A 297 22.18 -9.75 10.62
C ARG A 297 22.35 -11.12 9.99
N ALA A 298 21.36 -11.51 9.20
CA ALA A 298 21.42 -12.71 8.38
C ALA A 298 21.07 -12.38 6.92
N PHE A 299 21.48 -13.25 6.01
CA PHE A 299 21.14 -13.10 4.60
C PHE A 299 20.70 -14.43 4.00
N ILE A 300 19.83 -14.32 3.00
CA ILE A 300 19.43 -15.40 2.11
C ILE A 300 19.71 -14.91 0.69
N VAL A 301 20.65 -15.58 0.02
CA VAL A 301 21.02 -15.25 -1.37
C VAL A 301 20.96 -16.50 -2.22
N THR A 302 20.51 -16.35 -3.47
CA THR A 302 20.51 -17.49 -4.38
C THR A 302 21.94 -17.86 -4.80
N GLN A 303 22.28 -19.13 -4.67
CA GLN A 303 23.58 -19.68 -5.08
C GLN A 303 23.38 -20.58 -6.29
N SER A 304 24.07 -20.28 -7.39
CA SER A 304 24.00 -21.12 -8.58
C SER A 304 24.73 -22.44 -8.35
N ILE A 305 24.01 -23.57 -8.47
CA ILE A 305 24.60 -24.92 -8.40
C ILE A 305 25.71 -25.10 -9.45
N LYS A 306 25.59 -24.43 -10.61
CA LYS A 306 26.61 -24.50 -11.67
C LYS A 306 27.96 -23.89 -11.27
N LYS A 307 27.94 -22.94 -10.33
CA LYS A 307 29.12 -22.21 -9.84
C LYS A 307 29.71 -22.81 -8.55
N LEU A 308 29.13 -23.87 -8.01
CA LEU A 308 29.70 -24.60 -6.87
C LEU A 308 30.93 -25.40 -7.30
N ASP A 309 31.87 -25.61 -6.38
CA ASP A 309 32.96 -26.58 -6.56
C ASP A 309 32.42 -28.02 -6.71
N ALA A 310 33.30 -28.93 -7.11
CA ALA A 310 32.90 -30.30 -7.45
C ALA A 310 32.26 -31.05 -6.26
N GLU A 311 32.74 -30.84 -5.04
CA GLU A 311 32.26 -31.53 -3.85
C GLU A 311 30.87 -31.02 -3.46
N ASN A 312 30.73 -29.71 -3.28
CA ASN A 312 29.45 -29.08 -2.95
C ASN A 312 28.40 -29.30 -4.04
N LYS A 313 28.81 -29.33 -5.32
CA LYS A 313 27.92 -29.64 -6.43
C LYS A 313 27.44 -31.09 -6.39
N LYS A 314 28.32 -32.05 -6.08
CA LYS A 314 27.95 -33.46 -5.91
C LYS A 314 26.96 -33.61 -4.75
N LEU A 315 27.23 -32.98 -3.61
CA LEU A 315 26.34 -32.99 -2.45
C LEU A 315 25.00 -32.33 -2.77
N ALA A 316 24.99 -31.19 -3.45
CA ALA A 316 23.75 -30.51 -3.84
C ALA A 316 22.88 -31.37 -4.77
N LEU A 317 23.50 -32.04 -5.76
CA LEU A 317 22.81 -32.88 -6.74
C LEU A 317 22.44 -34.29 -6.23
N SER A 318 22.99 -34.73 -5.09
CA SER A 318 22.57 -36.00 -4.46
C SER A 318 21.06 -35.96 -4.15
N LYS A 319 20.37 -37.09 -4.34
CA LYS A 319 18.96 -37.22 -3.98
C LYS A 319 18.75 -37.60 -2.51
N ASP A 320 19.84 -37.77 -1.76
CA ASP A 320 19.81 -38.18 -0.37
C ASP A 320 19.75 -36.98 0.57
N GLY A 321 19.27 -37.24 1.79
CA GLY A 321 19.30 -36.26 2.89
C GLY A 321 18.20 -35.20 2.83
N PHE A 322 17.24 -35.33 1.92
CA PHE A 322 16.07 -34.45 1.87
C PHE A 322 15.13 -34.69 3.05
N LYS A 323 14.57 -33.59 3.54
CA LYS A 323 13.49 -33.53 4.51
C LYS A 323 12.28 -32.88 3.85
N ARG A 324 11.08 -33.31 4.20
CA ARG A 324 9.85 -32.64 3.77
C ARG A 324 9.66 -31.35 4.56
N LEU A 325 9.36 -30.24 3.87
CA LEU A 325 9.22 -28.91 4.47
C LEU A 325 8.06 -28.84 5.48
N ALA A 326 6.99 -29.60 5.25
CA ALA A 326 5.78 -29.57 6.08
C ALA A 326 5.98 -30.11 7.50
N ASP A 327 6.82 -31.13 7.68
CA ASP A 327 6.98 -31.84 8.96
C ASP A 327 8.43 -32.16 9.33
N ASN A 328 9.41 -31.69 8.54
CA ASN A 328 10.83 -31.91 8.72
C ASN A 328 11.27 -33.39 8.76
N LYS A 329 10.44 -34.33 8.30
CA LYS A 329 10.81 -35.74 8.26
C LYS A 329 11.73 -36.02 7.09
N LYS A 330 12.75 -36.85 7.33
CA LYS A 330 13.62 -37.38 6.27
C LYS A 330 12.79 -38.23 5.33
N VAL A 331 13.03 -38.06 4.04
CA VAL A 331 12.37 -38.79 2.97
C VAL A 331 13.41 -39.44 2.06
N SER A 332 13.06 -40.59 1.50
CA SER A 332 13.89 -41.24 0.50
C SER A 332 13.73 -40.61 -0.88
N ALA A 333 14.72 -40.78 -1.75
CA ALA A 333 14.65 -40.31 -3.13
C ALA A 333 13.45 -40.90 -3.90
N ALA A 334 13.09 -42.15 -3.60
CA ALA A 334 11.97 -42.85 -4.24
C ALA A 334 10.61 -42.24 -3.85
N GLU A 335 10.45 -41.83 -2.59
CA GLU A 335 9.23 -41.17 -2.12
C GLU A 335 8.99 -39.84 -2.85
N ILE A 336 10.05 -39.05 -3.02
CA ILE A 336 10.01 -37.75 -3.71
C ILE A 336 9.59 -37.91 -5.18
N GLU A 337 10.06 -38.95 -5.87
CA GLU A 337 9.75 -39.18 -7.29
C GLU A 337 8.37 -39.76 -7.51
N SER A 338 7.83 -40.47 -6.51
CA SER A 338 6.52 -41.12 -6.59
C SER A 338 5.33 -40.19 -6.36
N THR A 339 5.57 -38.96 -5.88
CA THR A 339 4.52 -38.00 -5.54
C THR A 339 4.39 -36.91 -6.58
N ASP A 340 3.28 -36.94 -7.33
CA ASP A 340 2.81 -35.76 -8.09
C ASP A 340 2.13 -34.78 -7.12
N SER A 341 2.92 -34.23 -6.21
CA SER A 341 2.46 -33.41 -5.10
C SER A 341 3.00 -31.99 -5.17
N ASP A 342 2.25 -31.07 -4.56
CA ASP A 342 2.70 -29.71 -4.27
C ASP A 342 3.68 -29.64 -3.07
N GLU A 343 4.19 -30.79 -2.59
CA GLU A 343 5.13 -30.82 -1.47
C GLU A 343 6.49 -30.23 -1.87
N LEU A 344 7.10 -29.54 -0.90
CA LEU A 344 8.45 -29.00 -0.99
C LEU A 344 9.38 -29.82 -0.11
N TYR A 345 10.56 -30.12 -0.64
CA TYR A 345 11.61 -30.84 0.05
C TYR A 345 12.84 -29.95 0.15
N TYR A 346 13.60 -30.09 1.21
CA TYR A 346 14.84 -29.35 1.39
C TYR A 346 15.92 -30.18 2.07
N LYS A 347 17.18 -29.80 1.86
CA LYS A 347 18.31 -30.30 2.64
C LYS A 347 19.31 -29.19 2.89
N GLU A 348 20.15 -29.40 3.89
CA GLU A 348 21.09 -28.42 4.41
C GLU A 348 22.50 -28.97 4.24
N ILE A 349 23.38 -28.19 3.63
CA ILE A 349 24.78 -28.56 3.40
C ILE A 349 25.66 -27.44 3.96
N PRO A 350 26.59 -27.72 4.88
CA PRO A 350 27.58 -26.74 5.30
C PRO A 350 28.37 -26.24 4.09
N TYR A 351 28.55 -24.92 3.97
CA TYR A 351 29.18 -24.31 2.80
C TYR A 351 30.09 -23.18 3.23
N ILE A 352 31.37 -23.33 2.94
CA ILE A 352 32.36 -22.30 3.22
C ILE A 352 32.67 -21.59 1.92
N SER A 353 32.47 -20.27 1.88
CA SER A 353 32.81 -19.45 0.71
C SER A 353 33.64 -18.25 1.13
N GLY A 354 34.94 -18.30 0.82
CA GLY A 354 35.91 -17.36 1.38
C GLY A 354 36.05 -17.56 2.89
N ASN A 355 35.87 -16.49 3.67
CA ASN A 355 36.00 -16.50 5.14
C ASN A 355 34.64 -16.41 5.85
N ILE A 356 33.58 -16.95 5.25
CA ILE A 356 32.23 -16.92 5.84
C ILE A 356 31.66 -18.34 5.82
N ASP A 357 31.31 -18.82 7.01
CA ASP A 357 30.56 -20.06 7.19
C ASP A 357 29.10 -19.81 6.82
N GLN A 358 28.63 -20.54 5.81
CA GLN A 358 27.28 -20.43 5.26
C GLN A 358 26.60 -21.79 5.27
N LEU A 359 25.28 -21.78 5.11
CA LEU A 359 24.47 -22.96 4.93
C LEU A 359 23.84 -22.93 3.54
N LEU A 360 24.11 -23.95 2.73
CA LEU A 360 23.36 -24.16 1.49
C LEU A 360 22.05 -24.88 1.83
N ILE A 361 20.95 -24.18 1.61
CA ILE A 361 19.61 -24.77 1.62
C ILE A 361 19.26 -25.14 0.18
N ILE A 362 19.24 -26.44 -0.10
CA ILE A 362 18.87 -26.97 -1.41
C ILE A 362 17.40 -27.37 -1.35
N THR A 363 16.58 -26.77 -2.20
CA THR A 363 15.15 -27.10 -2.28
C THR A 363 14.83 -27.91 -3.53
N TYR A 364 13.83 -28.78 -3.43
CA TYR A 364 13.30 -29.56 -4.53
C TYR A 364 11.77 -29.54 -4.50
N SER A 365 11.16 -29.31 -5.67
CA SER A 365 9.71 -29.36 -5.88
C SER A 365 9.44 -30.28 -7.07
N PRO A 366 8.70 -31.40 -6.89
CA PRO A 366 8.33 -32.29 -8.00
C PRO A 366 7.59 -31.54 -9.11
N LYS A 367 6.62 -30.68 -8.74
CA LYS A 367 5.89 -29.81 -9.68
C LYS A 367 6.79 -28.88 -10.47
N TYR A 368 7.71 -28.18 -9.82
CA TYR A 368 8.64 -27.30 -10.53
C TYR A 368 9.61 -28.09 -11.42
N ALA A 369 10.03 -29.28 -10.98
CA ALA A 369 10.86 -30.17 -11.78
C ALA A 369 10.14 -30.66 -13.04
N ALA A 370 8.87 -31.05 -12.93
CA ALA A 370 8.01 -31.44 -14.05
C ALA A 370 7.79 -30.27 -15.03
N TYR A 371 7.49 -29.07 -14.51
CA TYR A 371 7.37 -27.85 -15.31
C TYR A 371 8.66 -27.55 -16.10
N GLN A 372 9.81 -27.56 -15.42
CA GLN A 372 11.10 -27.35 -16.07
C GLN A 372 11.46 -28.46 -17.07
N LYS A 373 11.01 -29.70 -16.84
CA LYS A 373 11.16 -30.81 -17.79
C LYS A 373 10.36 -30.55 -19.06
N ALA A 374 9.09 -30.17 -18.94
CA ALA A 374 8.23 -29.85 -20.08
C ALA A 374 8.79 -28.69 -20.94
N ILE A 375 9.33 -27.63 -20.31
CA ILE A 375 10.01 -26.55 -21.05
C ILE A 375 11.20 -27.07 -21.84
N ARG A 376 12.06 -27.89 -21.22
CA ARG A 376 13.24 -28.46 -21.88
C ARG A 376 12.84 -29.35 -23.05
N GLU A 377 11.83 -30.20 -22.88
CA GLU A 377 11.32 -31.07 -23.94
C GLU A 377 10.77 -30.27 -25.11
N ALA A 378 10.00 -29.20 -24.86
CA ALA A 378 9.52 -28.32 -25.91
C ALA A 378 10.66 -27.60 -26.67
N GLN A 379 11.73 -27.20 -25.95
CA GLN A 379 12.92 -26.61 -26.57
C GLN A 379 13.67 -27.62 -27.45
N VAL A 380 13.81 -28.87 -26.99
CA VAL A 380 14.44 -29.96 -27.75
C VAL A 380 13.64 -30.26 -29.01
N GLN A 381 12.31 -30.45 -28.89
CA GLN A 381 11.43 -30.69 -30.04
C GLN A 381 11.51 -29.55 -31.06
N ARG A 382 11.57 -28.30 -30.60
CA ARG A 382 11.74 -27.14 -31.49
C ARG A 382 13.09 -27.17 -32.21
N ALA A 383 14.16 -27.51 -31.50
CA ALA A 383 15.50 -27.62 -32.08
C ALA A 383 15.57 -28.75 -33.12
N GLU A 384 15.03 -29.93 -32.80
CA GLU A 384 14.92 -31.07 -33.72
C GLU A 384 14.11 -30.71 -34.98
N ALA A 385 12.97 -30.04 -34.80
CA ALA A 385 12.16 -29.55 -35.93
C ALA A 385 12.90 -28.53 -36.80
N MET A 386 13.78 -27.70 -36.23
CA MET A 386 14.61 -26.75 -36.99
C MET A 386 15.70 -27.47 -37.78
N ILE A 387 16.35 -28.47 -37.19
CA ILE A 387 17.35 -29.32 -37.85
C ILE A 387 16.71 -30.06 -39.02
N ASN A 388 15.56 -30.71 -38.80
CA ASN A 388 14.83 -31.46 -39.83
C ASN A 388 14.33 -30.58 -40.99
N LYS A 389 14.09 -29.28 -40.75
CA LYS A 389 13.68 -28.31 -41.77
C LYS A 389 14.85 -27.61 -42.47
N GLY A 390 16.10 -27.94 -42.14
CA GLY A 390 17.30 -27.34 -42.74
C GLY A 390 17.49 -25.85 -42.45
N LYS A 391 16.74 -25.27 -41.49
CA LYS A 391 16.86 -23.86 -41.09
C LYS A 391 17.74 -23.74 -39.86
N LEU A 392 19.05 -23.78 -40.06
CA LEU A 392 20.00 -23.35 -39.04
C LEU A 392 19.89 -21.83 -38.89
N LYS A 393 19.63 -21.33 -37.67
CA LYS A 393 19.94 -19.94 -37.34
C LYS A 393 21.45 -19.79 -37.46
N LYS A 394 21.93 -19.08 -38.49
CA LYS A 394 23.28 -18.53 -38.47
C LYS A 394 23.33 -17.54 -37.31
N ASN A 395 24.27 -17.76 -36.39
CA ASN A 395 24.53 -16.88 -35.25
C ASN A 395 24.88 -15.47 -35.71
#